data_AF-A0A4Q1C5G5-F1
#
_entry.id   AF-A0A4Q1C5G5-F1
#
_cell.length_a   1.000
_cell.length_b   1.000
_cell.length_c   1.000
_cell.angle_alpha   90.00
_cell.angle_beta   90.00
_cell.angle_gamma   90.00
#
_symmetry.space_group_name_H-M   'P 1'
#
loop_
_entity.id
_entity.type
_entity.pdbx_description
1 polymer ?
#
loop_
_entity_poly.entity_id
_entity_poly.type
_entity_poly.pdbx_seq_one_letter_code
_entity_poly.pdbx_strand_id
1 'polypeptide(L)' 'MSVLELKQQISKLSARERQEIQLYLLRLKRETPAWKKATARKVRDIQAGRGASIESLEARLSRG' A
#
# COMPACT_ATOMS: atom_id res chain seq x y z
N MET A 1 3.76 5.86 25.13
CA MET A 1 3.02 4.74 24.49
C MET A 1 3.98 3.92 23.67
N SER A 2 4.07 2.62 23.94
CA SER A 2 4.86 1.68 23.13
C SER A 2 4.10 1.27 21.87
N VAL A 3 4.81 0.75 20.86
CA VAL A 3 4.20 0.19 19.65
C VAL A 3 3.26 -0.97 19.99
N LEU A 4 3.57 -1.73 21.04
CA LEU A 4 2.75 -2.84 21.50
C LEU A 4 1.40 -2.34 22.05
N GLU A 5 1.42 -1.30 22.88
CA GLU A 5 0.20 -0.68 23.43
C GLU A 5 -0.71 -0.14 22.32
N LEU A 6 -0.14 0.51 21.31
CA LEU A 6 -0.89 0.97 20.13
C LEU A 6 -1.53 -0.19 19.37
N LYS A 7 -0.80 -1.29 19.15
CA LYS A 7 -1.34 -2.48 18.49
C LYS A 7 -2.50 -3.09 19.28
N GLN A 8 -2.36 -3.17 20.60
CA GLN A 8 -3.42 -3.67 21.48
C GLN A 8 -4.66 -2.77 21.44
N GLN A 9 -4.48 -1.44 21.43
CA GLN A 9 -5.60 -0.51 21.29
C GLN A 9 -6.30 -0.66 19.94
N ILE A 10 -5.55 -0.74 18.84
CA ILE A 10 -6.12 -0.93 17.49
C ILE A 10 -6.89 -2.26 17.39
N SER A 11 -6.46 -3.31 18.09
CA SER A 11 -7.16 -4.60 18.07
C SER A 11 -8.57 -4.56 18.68
N LYS A 12 -8.81 -3.62 19.60
CA LYS A 12 -10.11 -3.45 20.30
C LYS A 12 -11.09 -2.58 19.51
N LEU A 13 -10.65 -1.93 18.43
CA LEU A 13 -11.49 -1.09 17.59
C LEU A 13 -12.43 -1.92 16.71
N SER A 14 -13.56 -1.31 16.34
CA SER A 14 -14.47 -1.85 15.34
C SER A 14 -13.80 -1.95 13.97
N ALA A 15 -14.40 -2.73 13.06
CA ALA A 15 -13.91 -2.82 11.68
C ALA A 15 -13.88 -1.47 10.97
N ARG A 16 -14.88 -0.61 11.23
CA ARG A 16 -14.98 0.74 10.66
C ARG A 16 -13.83 1.64 11.12
N GLU A 17 -13.59 1.70 12.43
CA GLU A 17 -12.52 2.52 13.00
C GLU A 17 -11.14 2.03 12.52
N ARG A 18 -10.94 0.71 12.42
CA ARG A 18 -9.70 0.16 11.82
C ARG A 18 -9.52 0.59 10.37
N GLN A 19 -10.59 0.61 9.59
CA GLN A 19 -10.54 1.08 8.20
C GLN A 19 -10.18 2.56 8.12
N GLU A 20 -10.75 3.40 8.98
CA GLU A 20 -10.44 4.84 9.03
C GLU A 20 -8.97 5.10 9.39
N ILE A 21 -8.42 4.39 10.39
CA ILE A 21 -7.00 4.45 10.75
C ILE A 21 -6.12 3.99 9.59
N GLN A 22 -6.48 2.88 8.93
CA GLN A 22 -5.73 2.37 7.79
C GLN A 22 -5.69 3.40 6.64
N LEU A 23 -6.80 4.07 6.35
CA LEU A 23 -6.86 5.14 5.35
C LEU A 23 -5.95 6.32 5.73
N TYR A 24 -5.96 6.72 6.99
CA TYR A 24 -5.08 7.77 7.49
C TYR A 24 -3.60 7.41 7.34
N LEU A 25 -3.20 6.21 7.78
CA LEU A 25 -1.81 5.73 7.65
C LEU A 25 -1.37 5.63 6.19
N LEU A 26 -2.27 5.20 5.30
CA LEU A 26 -2.00 5.18 3.86
C LEU A 26 -1.76 6.59 3.33
N ARG A 27 -2.55 7.59 3.71
CA ARG A 27 -2.32 8.99 3.30
C ARG A 27 -0.97 9.49 3.81
N LEU A 28 -0.66 9.28 5.09
CA LEU A 28 0.61 9.69 5.68
C LEU A 28 1.82 9.10 4.92
N LYS A 29 1.76 7.80 4.59
CA LYS A 29 2.81 7.14 3.79
C LYS A 29 2.93 7.74 2.38
N ARG A 30 1.79 8.07 1.76
CA ARG A 30 1.70 8.61 0.39
C ARG A 30 2.14 10.06 0.27
N GLU A 31 2.11 10.82 1.36
CA GLU A 31 2.53 12.23 1.36
C GLU A 31 4.05 12.42 1.28
N THR A 32 4.82 11.38 1.60
CA THR A 32 6.29 11.44 1.58
C THR A 32 6.86 11.72 0.18
N PRO A 33 7.92 12.55 0.04
CA PRO A 33 8.55 12.83 -1.25
C PRO A 33 9.04 11.58 -1.97
N ALA A 34 9.58 10.61 -1.21
CA ALA A 34 10.03 9.33 -1.73
C ALA A 34 8.89 8.54 -2.39
N TRP A 35 7.73 8.47 -1.72
CA TRP A 35 6.56 7.80 -2.29
C TRP A 35 6.06 8.52 -3.54
N LYS A 36 5.95 9.85 -3.52
CA LYS A 36 5.51 10.64 -4.68
C LYS A 36 6.40 10.40 -5.90
N LYS A 37 7.73 10.40 -5.72
CA LYS A 37 8.70 10.13 -6.80
C LYS A 37 8.55 8.71 -7.36
N ALA A 38 8.47 7.71 -6.49
CA ALA A 38 8.32 6.31 -6.89
C ALA A 38 7.00 6.08 -7.64
N THR A 39 5.89 6.64 -7.14
CA THR A 39 4.58 6.55 -7.78
C THR A 39 4.56 7.26 -9.12
N ALA A 40 5.11 8.47 -9.24
CA ALA A 40 5.18 9.19 -10.51
C ALA A 40 5.97 8.40 -11.56
N ARG A 41 7.09 7.77 -11.17
CA ARG A 41 7.84 6.87 -12.06
C ARG A 41 6.98 5.68 -12.51
N LYS A 42 6.31 5.02 -11.58
CA LYS A 42 5.43 3.87 -11.87
C LYS A 42 4.30 4.25 -12.84
N VAL A 43 3.68 5.41 -12.66
CA VAL A 43 2.63 5.92 -13.56
C VAL A 43 3.18 6.14 -14.97
N ARG A 44 4.36 6.75 -15.11
CA ARG A 44 5.00 6.94 -16.43
C ARG A 44 5.34 5.61 -17.10
N ASP A 45 5.83 4.64 -16.32
CA ASP A 45 6.14 3.31 -16.84
C ASP A 45 4.86 2.65 -17.38
N ILE A 46 3.76 2.68 -16.62
CA ILE A 46 2.45 2.16 -17.07
C ILE A 46 1.97 2.89 -18.34
N GLN A 47 2.03 4.22 -18.38
CA GLN A 47 1.64 5.00 -19.56
C GLN A 47 2.48 4.67 -20.80
N ALA A 48 3.74 4.32 -20.61
CA ALA A 48 4.63 3.89 -21.68
C ALA A 48 4.50 2.39 -22.02
N GLY A 49 3.44 1.72 -21.54
CA GLY A 49 3.21 0.28 -21.74
C GLY A 49 4.14 -0.64 -20.96
N ARG A 50 4.97 -0.09 -20.06
CA ARG A 50 5.88 -0.84 -19.19
C ARG A 50 5.22 -1.11 -17.84
N GLY A 51 4.60 -2.27 -17.71
CA GLY A 51 3.99 -2.73 -16.47
C GLY A 51 3.73 -4.23 -16.52
N ALA A 52 3.62 -4.85 -15.34
CA ALA A 52 3.14 -6.21 -15.23
C ALA A 52 1.65 -6.16 -14.86
N SER A 53 0.81 -6.83 -15.67
CA SER A 53 -0.58 -7.08 -15.31
C SER A 53 -0.66 -8.21 -14.27
N ILE A 54 -1.76 -8.30 -13.53
CA ILE A 54 -1.96 -9.37 -12.55
C ILE A 54 -1.85 -10.74 -13.23
N GLU A 55 -2.46 -10.86 -14.40
CA GLU A 55 -2.44 -12.05 -15.25
C GLU A 55 -1.01 -12.42 -15.67
N SER A 56 -0.18 -11.41 -16.01
CA SER A 56 1.21 -11.63 -16.38
C SER A 56 2.08 -12.09 -15.20
N LEU A 57 1.74 -11.68 -13.97
CA LEU A 57 2.43 -12.08 -12.76
C LEU A 57 2.00 -13.48 -12.33
N GLU A 58 0.70 -13.78 -12.39
CA GLU A 58 0.14 -15.11 -12.13
C GLU A 58 0.71 -16.14 -13.10
N ALA A 59 0.77 -15.82 -14.39
CA ALA A 59 1.35 -16.70 -15.40
C ALA A 59 2.86 -16.93 -15.23
N ARG A 60 3.58 -16.07 -14.49
CA ARG A 60 4.99 -16.29 -14.13
C ARG A 60 5.13 -17.14 -12.88
N LEU A 61 4.25 -16.94 -11.90
CA LEU A 61 4.23 -17.70 -10.64
C LEU A 61 3.74 -19.13 -10.83
N SER A 62 2.82 -19.38 -11.76
CA SER A 62 2.35 -20.73 -12.09
C SER A 62 3.35 -21.56 -12.91
N ARG A 63 4.40 -20.92 -13.45
CA ARG A 63 5.46 -21.54 -14.24
C ARG A 63 6.76 -21.79 -13.45
N GLY A 64 6.80 -21.43 -12.16
CA GLY A 64 7.91 -21.71 -11.24
C GLY A 64 7.45 -22.61 -10.12
#